data_AF-A0A1F6BCY6-F1
#
_entry.id   AF-A0A1F6BCY6-F1
#
_cell.length_a   1.000
_cell.length_b   1.000
_cell.length_c   1.000
_cell.angle_alpha   90.00
_cell.angle_beta   90.00
_cell.angle_gamma   90.00
#
_symmetry.space_group_name_H-M   'P 1'
#
loop_
_entity.id
_entity.type
_entity.pdbx_description
1 polymer ?
#
loop_
_entity_poly.entity_id
_entity_poly.type
_entity_poly.pdbx_seq_one_letter_code
_entity_poly.pdbx_strand_id
1 'polypeptide(L)'
;MKKLLLIIGGGFLLIIFLGVVGKNTPTKQPTSQVKVEKQEEEKIAFVFDIPSLIGKNIDEIKKDLDSYKKKFLEPTSDQIKLGVKEWEVEFEKDGKSLLVTYDIATKRVKDFFISSDDPSGKTKDKNHLLELGNLKENDSRYKIEFVKTLKDPSSFTGVKISPTLKYEYEILSRVEGKTDENISILIKVGEADPQGIASEVQKSCKKQCNISLFDDKKAFELDAEYTNKMMSYNVTVAEREAWKKKNTVFLADHLVATVGYSFGPYAEYPLKDSYYRELKSEK
;
A
#
# COMPACT_ATOMS: atom_id res chain seq x y z
N MET A 1 -3.76 42.47 28.66
CA MET A 1 -3.60 42.24 30.12
C MET A 1 -4.92 41.77 30.70
N LYS A 2 -5.04 40.49 31.09
CA LYS A 2 -6.07 39.98 32.00
C LYS A 2 -5.58 38.63 32.53
N LYS A 3 -5.22 38.61 33.82
CA LYS A 3 -4.85 37.45 34.63
C LYS A 3 -5.86 37.34 35.77
N LEU A 4 -6.02 36.10 36.26
CA LEU A 4 -6.65 35.68 37.52
C LEU A 4 -8.19 35.80 37.58
N LEU A 5 -8.94 34.85 38.15
CA LEU A 5 -8.74 34.18 39.43
C LEU A 5 -9.34 32.76 39.50
N LEU A 6 -8.80 32.02 40.47
CA LEU A 6 -9.01 30.64 40.86
C LEU A 6 -9.89 30.64 42.13
N ILE A 7 -10.90 29.77 42.26
CA ILE A 7 -11.60 29.51 43.53
C ILE A 7 -11.81 28.00 43.74
N ILE A 8 -11.45 27.58 44.95
CA ILE A 8 -11.48 26.25 45.57
C ILE A 8 -12.79 26.10 46.38
N GLY A 9 -13.27 24.86 46.53
CA GLY A 9 -14.21 24.44 47.58
C GLY A 9 -15.23 23.45 47.02
N GLY A 10 -15.37 22.20 47.46
CA GLY A 10 -15.33 21.69 48.84
C GLY A 10 -16.77 21.34 49.24
N GLY A 11 -17.09 20.06 49.50
CA GLY A 11 -18.46 19.70 49.89
C GLY A 11 -18.77 18.21 49.91
N PHE A 12 -18.43 17.58 51.02
CA PHE A 12 -18.90 16.28 51.49
C PHE A 12 -20.43 16.31 51.72
N LEU A 13 -21.20 15.32 51.25
CA LEU A 13 -22.47 14.98 51.93
C LEU A 13 -22.88 13.53 51.71
N LEU A 14 -22.97 12.86 52.85
CA LEU A 14 -23.29 11.46 53.08
C LEU A 14 -24.73 11.43 53.60
N ILE A 15 -25.64 10.75 52.90
CA ILE A 15 -27.01 10.52 53.39
C ILE A 15 -27.28 9.01 53.42
N ILE A 16 -27.41 8.53 54.65
CA ILE A 16 -27.93 7.22 55.05
C ILE A 16 -29.46 7.33 55.05
N PHE A 17 -30.16 6.39 54.42
CA PHE A 17 -31.56 6.11 54.75
C PHE A 17 -31.76 4.65 55.14
N LEU A 18 -32.29 4.51 56.36
CA LEU A 18 -32.75 3.30 57.02
C LEU A 18 -34.02 2.75 56.36
N GLY A 19 -34.16 1.43 56.43
CA GLY A 19 -35.16 0.64 55.73
C GLY A 19 -36.60 0.72 56.24
N VAL A 20 -37.47 0.05 55.48
CA VAL A 20 -38.82 -0.34 55.88
C VAL A 20 -39.04 -1.81 55.48
N VAL A 21 -39.39 -2.61 56.48
CA VAL A 21 -39.85 -4.00 56.37
C VAL A 21 -41.30 -3.99 55.87
N GLY A 22 -41.59 -4.72 54.80
CA GLY A 22 -42.91 -4.80 54.18
C GLY A 22 -43.25 -6.19 53.67
N LYS A 23 -44.28 -6.78 54.30
CA LYS A 23 -44.89 -8.11 54.15
C LYS A 23 -45.07 -8.67 52.73
N ASN A 24 -44.91 -10.00 52.65
CA ASN A 24 -45.23 -10.90 51.53
C ASN A 24 -46.61 -10.67 50.91
N THR A 25 -46.66 -10.54 49.57
CA THR A 25 -47.84 -10.81 48.74
C THR A 25 -47.34 -11.39 47.40
N PRO A 26 -47.89 -12.50 46.89
CA PRO A 26 -47.47 -13.10 45.63
C PRO A 26 -48.12 -12.32 44.48
N THR A 27 -47.38 -11.37 43.92
CA THR A 27 -47.85 -10.55 42.80
C THR A 27 -47.11 -10.95 41.53
N LYS A 28 -47.93 -11.33 40.53
CA LYS A 28 -47.59 -11.72 39.17
C LYS A 28 -46.36 -10.99 38.62
N GLN A 29 -45.40 -11.78 38.18
CA GLN A 29 -44.22 -11.42 37.41
C GLN A 29 -44.59 -10.51 36.23
N PRO A 30 -44.22 -9.22 36.25
CA PRO A 30 -44.14 -8.43 35.03
C PRO A 30 -42.81 -8.82 34.38
N THR A 31 -42.87 -9.35 33.17
CA THR A 31 -41.72 -9.49 32.30
C THR A 31 -41.14 -8.09 32.08
N SER A 32 -40.13 -7.73 32.87
CA SER A 32 -39.27 -6.58 32.59
C SER A 32 -38.55 -6.85 31.28
N GLN A 33 -39.13 -6.35 30.20
CA GLN A 33 -38.40 -6.08 28.98
C GLN A 33 -37.36 -5.03 29.35
N VAL A 34 -36.13 -5.48 29.62
CA VAL A 34 -34.96 -4.62 29.56
C VAL A 34 -34.93 -4.10 28.13
N LYS A 35 -35.42 -2.88 27.94
CA LYS A 35 -35.18 -2.10 26.74
C LYS A 35 -33.66 -1.89 26.74
N VAL A 36 -32.97 -2.77 26.01
CA VAL A 36 -31.58 -2.55 25.62
C VAL A 36 -31.63 -1.29 24.78
N GLU A 37 -31.40 -0.16 25.43
CA GLU A 37 -31.09 1.09 24.79
C GLU A 37 -29.81 0.81 24.01
N LYS A 38 -30.01 0.48 22.73
CA LYS A 38 -28.97 0.37 21.74
C LYS A 38 -28.32 1.74 21.74
N GLN A 39 -27.24 1.85 22.50
CA GLN A 39 -26.34 2.98 22.51
C GLN A 39 -25.98 3.19 21.04
N GLU A 40 -26.59 4.20 20.44
CA GLU A 40 -26.34 4.59 19.07
C GLU A 40 -24.90 5.09 19.09
N GLU A 41 -23.98 4.17 18.77
CA GLU A 41 -22.55 4.41 18.67
C GLU A 41 -22.40 5.62 17.76
N GLU A 42 -22.06 6.77 18.37
CA GLU A 42 -21.93 8.04 17.69
C GLU A 42 -20.94 7.80 16.55
N LYS A 43 -21.46 7.75 15.33
CA LYS A 43 -20.72 7.27 14.17
C LYS A 43 -19.62 8.28 13.90
N ILE A 44 -18.42 8.02 14.42
CA ILE A 44 -17.24 8.88 14.23
C ILE A 44 -17.09 9.11 12.73
N ALA A 45 -17.37 10.33 12.30
CA ALA A 45 -17.43 10.69 10.90
C ALA A 45 -16.02 11.01 10.41
N PHE A 46 -15.24 9.97 10.09
CA PHE A 46 -13.99 10.15 9.38
C PHE A 46 -14.25 10.75 7.98
N VAL A 47 -13.29 11.52 7.46
CA VAL A 47 -13.42 12.17 6.15
C VAL A 47 -12.85 11.26 5.06
N PHE A 48 -11.67 10.70 5.33
CA PHE A 48 -10.98 9.75 4.46
C PHE A 48 -10.83 8.41 5.19
N ASP A 49 -11.31 7.31 4.61
CA ASP A 49 -11.11 5.97 5.17
C ASP A 49 -9.74 5.41 4.73
N ILE A 50 -8.66 5.92 5.30
CA ILE A 50 -7.29 5.53 4.91
C ILE A 50 -7.07 4.01 4.99
N PRO A 51 -7.52 3.28 6.02
CA PRO A 51 -7.45 1.82 6.06
C PRO A 51 -7.99 1.10 4.83
N SER A 52 -9.03 1.63 4.17
CA SER A 52 -9.62 1.05 2.96
C SER A 52 -8.80 1.32 1.68
N LEU A 53 -7.85 2.28 1.74
CA LEU A 53 -6.98 2.67 0.64
C LEU A 53 -5.63 1.94 0.70
N ILE A 54 -5.25 1.37 1.84
CA ILE A 54 -3.99 0.64 1.99
C ILE A 54 -3.96 -0.58 1.06
N GLY A 55 -2.89 -0.69 0.27
CA GLY A 55 -2.67 -1.80 -0.67
C GLY A 55 -3.33 -1.61 -2.04
N LYS A 56 -4.05 -0.50 -2.25
CA LYS A 56 -4.47 -0.03 -3.57
C LYS A 56 -3.37 0.75 -4.25
N ASN A 57 -3.33 0.68 -5.57
CA ASN A 57 -2.48 1.56 -6.37
C ASN A 57 -3.13 2.95 -6.54
N ILE A 58 -2.38 3.89 -7.09
CA ILE A 58 -2.86 5.26 -7.25
C ILE A 58 -4.06 5.39 -8.21
N ASP A 59 -4.18 4.53 -9.22
CA ASP A 59 -5.27 4.60 -10.20
C ASP A 59 -6.59 4.12 -9.58
N GLU A 60 -6.54 3.08 -8.74
CA GLU A 60 -7.66 2.62 -7.92
C GLU A 60 -8.11 3.69 -6.92
N ILE A 61 -7.17 4.35 -6.23
CA ILE A 61 -7.48 5.42 -5.28
C ILE A 61 -8.08 6.63 -5.99
N LYS A 62 -7.54 7.03 -7.15
CA LYS A 62 -8.11 8.12 -7.97
C LYS A 62 -9.56 7.81 -8.37
N LYS A 63 -9.86 6.55 -8.69
CA LYS A 63 -11.22 6.11 -9.03
C LYS A 63 -12.16 6.17 -7.82
N ASP A 64 -11.70 5.70 -6.66
CA ASP A 64 -12.51 5.69 -5.44
C ASP A 64 -12.78 7.11 -4.89
N LEU A 65 -11.85 8.04 -5.15
CA LEU A 65 -11.90 9.41 -4.66
C LEU A 65 -12.19 10.45 -5.77
N ASP A 66 -12.71 10.02 -6.92
CA ASP A 66 -12.85 10.88 -8.11
C ASP A 66 -13.73 12.12 -7.86
N SER A 67 -14.75 12.00 -7.00
CA SER A 67 -15.60 13.13 -6.59
C SER A 67 -14.91 14.19 -5.75
N TYR A 68 -13.72 13.89 -5.21
CA TYR A 68 -12.94 14.75 -4.32
C TYR A 68 -11.69 15.32 -5.01
N LYS A 69 -11.60 15.12 -6.33
CA LYS A 69 -10.41 15.41 -7.11
C LYS A 69 -10.23 16.91 -7.34
N LYS A 70 -9.13 17.49 -6.83
CA LYS A 70 -8.61 18.76 -7.38
C LYS A 70 -8.05 18.52 -8.78
N LYS A 71 -8.02 19.57 -9.60
CA LYS A 71 -7.44 19.48 -10.95
C LYS A 71 -5.94 19.15 -10.84
N PHE A 72 -5.57 17.91 -11.15
CA PHE A 72 -4.18 17.46 -11.09
C PHE A 72 -3.47 17.58 -12.43
N LEU A 73 -2.16 17.79 -12.34
CA LEU A 73 -1.23 17.55 -13.43
C LEU A 73 -0.60 16.18 -13.20
N GLU A 74 -0.70 15.29 -14.18
CA GLU A 74 0.12 14.08 -14.20
C GLU A 74 1.58 14.46 -14.53
N PRO A 75 2.59 13.68 -14.09
CA PRO A 75 3.97 13.94 -14.47
C PRO A 75 4.11 13.83 -15.99
N THR A 76 4.82 14.79 -16.60
CA THR A 76 5.08 14.78 -18.04
C THR A 76 6.14 13.74 -18.39
N SER A 77 6.13 13.27 -19.63
CA SER A 77 7.15 12.34 -20.14
C SER A 77 8.57 12.87 -19.98
N ASP A 78 8.76 14.19 -20.08
CA ASP A 78 10.08 14.81 -19.92
C ASP A 78 10.52 14.88 -18.46
N GLN A 79 9.61 15.11 -17.51
CA GLN A 79 9.90 15.00 -16.08
C GLN A 79 10.34 13.58 -15.71
N ILE A 80 9.67 12.57 -16.28
CA ILE A 80 10.04 11.16 -16.07
C ILE A 80 11.43 10.87 -16.64
N LYS A 81 11.75 11.37 -17.85
CA LYS A 81 13.10 11.24 -18.44
C LYS A 81 14.19 11.93 -17.62
N LEU A 82 13.86 13.01 -16.92
CA LEU A 82 14.77 13.72 -16.01
C LEU A 82 14.95 13.00 -14.65
N GLY A 83 14.35 11.81 -14.48
CA GLY A 83 14.55 10.98 -13.30
C GLY A 83 13.59 11.26 -12.16
N VAL A 84 12.47 11.97 -12.41
CA VAL A 84 11.39 12.06 -11.43
C VAL A 84 10.79 10.67 -11.22
N LYS A 85 10.88 10.16 -9.98
CA LYS A 85 10.40 8.82 -9.60
C LYS A 85 9.08 8.85 -8.84
N GLU A 86 8.79 9.97 -8.19
CA GLU A 86 7.65 10.13 -7.30
C GLU A 86 6.78 11.29 -7.75
N TRP A 87 5.49 11.17 -7.48
CA TRP A 87 4.52 12.23 -7.75
C TRP A 87 3.47 12.29 -6.66
N GLU A 88 2.79 13.42 -6.58
CA GLU A 88 1.79 13.70 -5.56
C GLU A 88 0.44 14.01 -6.21
N VAL A 89 -0.63 13.64 -5.50
CA VAL A 89 -2.00 13.93 -5.91
C VAL A 89 -2.82 14.34 -4.68
N GLU A 90 -3.64 15.38 -4.78
CA GLU A 90 -4.32 16.02 -3.63
C GLU A 90 -5.85 15.96 -3.70
N PHE A 91 -6.49 15.13 -2.89
CA PHE A 91 -7.95 15.07 -2.81
C PHE A 91 -8.47 16.05 -1.75
N GLU A 92 -9.57 16.74 -2.05
CA GLU A 92 -10.26 17.62 -1.10
C GLU A 92 -11.70 17.16 -0.87
N LYS A 93 -12.07 16.99 0.40
CA LYS A 93 -13.42 16.64 0.84
C LYS A 93 -13.75 17.42 2.10
N ASP A 94 -14.89 18.12 2.10
CA ASP A 94 -15.36 18.91 3.25
C ASP A 94 -14.31 19.91 3.77
N GLY A 95 -13.57 20.55 2.85
CA GLY A 95 -12.49 21.50 3.15
C GLY A 95 -11.22 20.88 3.74
N LYS A 96 -11.13 19.54 3.78
CA LYS A 96 -9.96 18.80 4.26
C LYS A 96 -9.20 18.22 3.09
N SER A 97 -7.87 18.26 3.19
CA SER A 97 -6.96 17.84 2.13
C SER A 97 -6.25 16.53 2.48
N LEU A 98 -6.24 15.60 1.52
CA LEU A 98 -5.50 14.36 1.52
C LEU A 98 -4.49 14.38 0.36
N LEU A 99 -3.21 14.48 0.68
CA LEU A 99 -2.13 14.29 -0.29
C LEU A 99 -1.76 12.81 -0.35
N VAL A 100 -1.56 12.27 -1.55
CA VAL A 100 -1.12 10.89 -1.78
C VAL A 100 0.15 10.93 -2.62
N THR A 101 1.25 10.47 -2.03
CA THR A 101 2.55 10.35 -2.69
C THR A 101 2.69 8.94 -3.24
N TYR A 102 3.09 8.80 -4.51
CA TYR A 102 3.22 7.50 -5.15
C TYR A 102 4.43 7.41 -6.08
N ASP A 103 4.90 6.18 -6.28
CA ASP A 103 5.96 5.87 -7.25
C ASP A 103 5.38 5.79 -8.67
N ILE A 104 5.95 6.54 -9.62
CA ILE A 104 5.40 6.70 -10.96
C ILE A 104 5.42 5.39 -11.75
N ALA A 105 6.47 4.57 -11.58
CA ALA A 105 6.73 3.36 -12.36
C ALA A 105 5.90 2.17 -11.86
N THR A 106 5.79 2.01 -10.54
CA THR A 106 5.07 0.91 -9.90
C THR A 106 3.62 1.27 -9.56
N LYS A 107 3.26 2.55 -9.60
CA LYS A 107 1.95 3.08 -9.15
C LYS A 107 1.63 2.82 -7.68
N ARG A 108 2.61 2.36 -6.89
CA ARG A 108 2.44 2.09 -5.46
C ARG A 108 2.41 3.39 -4.68
N VAL A 109 1.45 3.49 -3.77
CA VAL A 109 1.41 4.59 -2.81
C VAL A 109 2.54 4.42 -1.79
N LYS A 110 3.32 5.49 -1.61
CA LYS A 110 4.39 5.58 -0.61
C LYS A 110 3.86 6.11 0.71
N ASP A 111 3.02 7.13 0.65
CA ASP A 111 2.39 7.69 1.83
C ASP A 111 1.12 8.48 1.50
N PHE A 112 0.35 8.70 2.55
CA PHE A 112 -0.76 9.62 2.61
C PHE A 112 -0.39 10.73 3.59
N PHE A 113 -0.87 11.95 3.36
CA PHE A 113 -0.76 13.05 4.31
C PHE A 113 -2.10 13.76 4.43
N ILE A 114 -2.65 13.78 5.63
CA ILE A 114 -3.85 14.55 5.96
C ILE A 114 -3.40 15.84 6.65
N SER A 115 -3.73 16.97 6.02
CA SER A 115 -3.41 18.29 6.58
C SER A 115 -4.31 18.61 7.77
N SER A 116 -3.78 19.40 8.72
CA SER A 116 -4.59 20.02 9.77
C SER A 116 -5.69 20.88 9.14
N ASP A 117 -6.93 20.70 9.58
CA ASP A 117 -8.09 21.48 9.14
C ASP A 117 -8.34 22.71 10.02
N ASP A 118 -7.52 22.93 11.06
CA ASP A 118 -7.49 24.18 11.80
C ASP A 118 -7.09 25.36 10.86
N PRO A 119 -7.81 26.50 10.88
CA PRO A 119 -7.51 27.66 10.03
C PRO A 119 -6.09 28.22 10.16
N SER A 120 -5.40 27.98 11.28
CA SER A 120 -4.00 28.35 11.48
C SER A 120 -2.99 27.43 10.75
N GLY A 121 -3.48 26.34 10.15
CA GLY A 121 -2.68 25.32 9.47
C GLY A 121 -1.95 24.37 10.43
N LYS A 122 -2.29 24.37 11.72
CA LYS A 122 -1.66 23.52 12.73
C LYS A 122 -2.59 23.18 13.90
N THR A 123 -2.36 22.04 14.52
CA THR A 123 -3.11 21.58 15.70
C THR A 123 -2.19 20.92 16.73
N LYS A 124 -2.62 20.87 18.00
CA LYS A 124 -2.01 19.99 19.02
C LYS A 124 -2.83 18.73 19.26
N ASP A 125 -4.03 18.68 18.70
CA ASP A 125 -4.96 17.57 18.85
C ASP A 125 -4.61 16.46 17.87
N LYS A 126 -3.89 15.46 18.39
CA LYS A 126 -3.53 14.26 17.63
C LYS A 126 -4.74 13.38 17.34
N ASN A 127 -5.68 13.28 18.28
CA ASN A 127 -6.83 12.39 18.14
C ASN A 127 -7.71 12.85 16.99
N HIS A 128 -7.94 14.16 16.89
CA HIS A 128 -8.65 14.75 15.74
C HIS A 128 -7.99 14.37 14.41
N LEU A 129 -6.66 14.49 14.29
CA LEU A 129 -5.94 14.07 13.07
C LEU A 129 -6.11 12.58 12.74
N LEU A 130 -6.16 11.71 13.76
CA LEU A 130 -6.42 10.29 13.57
C LEU A 130 -7.86 10.03 13.10
N GLU A 131 -8.83 10.72 13.69
CA GLU A 131 -10.25 10.63 13.35
C GLU A 131 -10.51 11.03 11.89
N LEU A 132 -9.86 12.08 11.39
CA LEU A 132 -9.99 12.51 9.98
C LEU A 132 -9.71 11.38 8.98
N GLY A 133 -8.78 10.48 9.32
CA GLY A 133 -8.31 9.40 8.47
C GLY A 133 -8.82 8.00 8.84
N ASN A 134 -9.74 7.86 9.81
CA ASN A 134 -10.12 6.57 10.39
C ASN A 134 -8.91 5.76 10.90
N LEU A 135 -7.94 6.44 11.52
CA LEU A 135 -6.64 5.87 11.83
C LEU A 135 -6.60 5.24 13.23
N LYS A 136 -5.81 4.17 13.35
CA LYS A 136 -5.46 3.53 14.62
C LYS A 136 -3.94 3.46 14.73
N GLU A 137 -3.37 4.00 15.81
CA GLU A 137 -1.91 4.08 15.99
C GLU A 137 -1.20 2.72 15.90
N ASN A 138 -1.89 1.64 16.29
CA ASN A 138 -1.34 0.29 16.36
C ASN A 138 -1.79 -0.63 15.21
N ASP A 139 -2.32 -0.09 14.12
CA ASP A 139 -2.68 -0.89 12.96
C ASP A 139 -1.41 -1.38 12.22
N SER A 140 -1.24 -2.69 12.07
CA SER A 140 -0.04 -3.26 11.45
C SER A 140 0.11 -2.92 9.95
N ARG A 141 -0.98 -2.47 9.31
CA ARG A 141 -0.99 -2.17 7.87
C ARG A 141 -0.24 -0.89 7.51
N TYR A 142 0.03 -0.01 8.47
CA TYR A 142 0.70 1.26 8.22
C TYR A 142 1.43 1.80 9.45
N LYS A 143 2.27 2.81 9.23
CA LYS A 143 2.92 3.60 10.29
C LYS A 143 2.38 5.02 10.25
N ILE A 144 2.19 5.61 11.43
CA ILE A 144 1.73 6.99 11.59
C ILE A 144 2.88 7.86 12.08
N GLU A 145 3.05 9.01 11.44
CA GLU A 145 3.98 10.06 11.87
C GLU A 145 3.25 11.41 11.91
N PHE A 146 3.21 12.05 13.07
CA PHE A 146 2.68 13.41 13.19
C PHE A 146 3.73 14.42 12.74
N VAL A 147 3.43 15.15 11.67
CA VAL A 147 4.39 16.10 11.05
C VAL A 147 4.39 17.38 11.87
N LYS A 148 5.49 17.63 12.60
CA LYS A 148 5.65 18.78 13.50
C LYS A 148 5.82 20.08 12.72
N THR A 149 5.30 21.18 13.26
CA THR A 149 5.60 22.51 12.69
C THR A 149 7.06 22.88 12.95
N LEU A 150 7.69 23.59 12.01
CA LEU A 150 9.09 24.02 12.12
C LEU A 150 9.31 25.02 13.28
N LYS A 151 8.35 25.93 13.51
CA LYS A 151 8.47 27.01 14.50
C LYS A 151 8.04 26.58 15.90
N ASP A 152 7.14 25.61 16.01
CA ASP A 152 6.61 25.08 17.27
C ASP A 152 6.48 23.55 17.21
N PRO A 153 7.51 22.80 17.62
CA PRO A 153 7.48 21.34 17.58
C PRO A 153 6.43 20.69 18.50
N SER A 154 5.71 21.48 19.32
CA SER A 154 4.58 21.01 20.12
C SER A 154 3.24 21.00 19.37
N SER A 155 3.21 21.51 18.14
CA SER A 155 2.07 21.44 17.23
C SER A 155 2.43 20.72 15.93
N PHE A 156 1.41 20.30 15.20
CA PHE A 156 1.50 19.48 13.99
C PHE A 156 0.80 20.15 12.82
N THR A 157 1.39 20.07 11.63
CA THR A 157 0.75 20.51 10.38
C THR A 157 -0.19 19.45 9.81
N GLY A 158 -0.12 18.21 10.29
CA GLY A 158 -0.94 17.10 9.84
C GLY A 158 -0.38 15.76 10.29
N VAL A 159 -0.87 14.69 9.67
CA VAL A 159 -0.46 13.32 9.92
C VAL A 159 -0.06 12.63 8.61
N LYS A 160 1.14 12.03 8.62
CA LYS A 160 1.68 11.20 7.55
C LYS A 160 1.40 9.73 7.86
N ILE A 161 0.91 9.00 6.87
CA ILE A 161 0.58 7.58 6.97
C ILE A 161 1.37 6.83 5.90
N SER A 162 2.30 5.99 6.31
CA SER A 162 3.15 5.20 5.41
C SER A 162 2.69 3.75 5.42
N PRO A 163 2.15 3.21 4.32
CA PRO A 163 1.80 1.79 4.22
C PRO A 163 2.99 0.88 4.56
N THR A 164 2.72 -0.18 5.31
CA THR A 164 3.70 -1.25 5.51
C THR A 164 3.71 -2.11 4.24
N LEU A 165 4.78 -2.01 3.45
CA LEU A 165 4.90 -2.79 2.23
C LEU A 165 5.04 -4.28 2.57
N LYS A 166 4.13 -5.10 2.04
CA LYS A 166 4.22 -6.56 2.19
C LYS A 166 5.39 -7.14 1.41
N TYR A 167 5.73 -6.52 0.28
CA TYR A 167 6.74 -6.99 -0.67
C TYR A 167 7.69 -5.88 -1.11
N GLU A 168 8.95 -6.22 -1.27
CA GLU A 168 10.00 -5.39 -1.86
C GLU A 168 10.43 -5.99 -3.21
N TYR A 169 10.40 -5.16 -4.26
CA TYR A 169 10.84 -5.54 -5.60
C TYR A 169 11.27 -4.29 -6.39
N GLU A 170 12.06 -4.49 -7.43
CA GLU A 170 12.46 -3.45 -8.39
C GLU A 170 11.93 -3.81 -9.78
N ILE A 171 11.39 -2.82 -10.52
CA ILE A 171 11.08 -3.03 -11.95
C ILE A 171 12.37 -2.85 -12.74
N LEU A 172 12.86 -3.95 -13.35
CA LEU A 172 14.03 -3.95 -14.22
C LEU A 172 13.70 -3.47 -15.64
N SER A 173 12.53 -3.85 -16.14
CA SER A 173 12.06 -3.47 -17.48
C SER A 173 10.53 -3.48 -17.53
N ARG A 174 9.96 -2.58 -18.34
CA ARG A 174 8.54 -2.58 -18.73
C ARG A 174 8.46 -2.28 -20.22
N VAL A 175 7.93 -3.23 -20.99
CA VAL A 175 7.74 -3.11 -22.44
C VAL A 175 6.25 -3.16 -22.73
N GLU A 176 5.69 -2.05 -23.20
CA GLU A 176 4.29 -1.95 -23.59
C GLU A 176 4.10 -2.37 -25.05
N GLY A 177 3.36 -3.45 -25.29
CA GLY A 177 2.92 -3.88 -26.61
C GLY A 177 1.57 -3.27 -26.99
N LYS A 178 0.99 -3.70 -28.11
CA LYS A 178 -0.32 -3.20 -28.56
C LYS A 178 -1.43 -3.64 -27.60
N THR A 179 -1.48 -4.94 -27.28
CA THR A 179 -2.53 -5.59 -26.48
C THR A 179 -2.05 -6.02 -25.10
N ASP A 180 -0.74 -6.05 -24.88
CA ASP A 180 -0.10 -6.59 -23.69
C ASP A 180 1.00 -5.67 -23.15
N GLU A 181 1.50 -6.01 -21.97
CA GLU A 181 2.72 -5.45 -21.40
C GLU A 181 3.57 -6.55 -20.77
N ASN A 182 4.88 -6.44 -20.92
CA ASN A 182 5.85 -7.38 -20.34
C ASN A 182 6.68 -6.64 -19.29
N ILE A 183 6.66 -7.12 -18.06
CA ILE A 183 7.35 -6.52 -16.92
C ILE A 183 8.37 -7.52 -16.38
N SER A 184 9.63 -7.11 -16.30
CA SER A 184 10.67 -7.89 -15.61
C SER A 184 10.94 -7.23 -14.27
N ILE A 185 10.91 -8.01 -13.19
CA ILE A 185 11.17 -7.52 -11.83
C ILE A 185 12.31 -8.27 -11.16
N LEU A 186 13.03 -7.58 -10.29
CA LEU A 186 13.99 -8.15 -9.36
C LEU A 186 13.33 -8.29 -7.98
N ILE A 187 13.38 -9.49 -7.42
CA ILE A 187 12.92 -9.80 -6.06
C ILE A 187 14.12 -10.14 -5.17
N LYS A 188 13.91 -10.17 -3.85
CA LYS A 188 14.95 -10.62 -2.93
C LYS A 188 15.21 -12.11 -3.10
N VAL A 189 16.47 -12.52 -3.03
CA VAL A 189 16.87 -13.93 -3.01
C VAL A 189 16.18 -14.63 -1.83
N GLY A 190 15.54 -15.76 -2.11
CA GLY A 190 14.81 -16.53 -1.10
C GLY A 190 13.47 -15.94 -0.68
N GLU A 191 12.89 -15.03 -1.46
CA GLU A 191 11.51 -14.55 -1.25
C GLU A 191 10.52 -15.71 -1.11
N ALA A 192 9.68 -15.65 -0.08
CA ALA A 192 8.80 -16.75 0.30
C ALA A 192 7.47 -16.75 -0.47
N ASP A 193 7.09 -15.63 -1.08
CA ASP A 193 5.82 -15.50 -1.81
C ASP A 193 5.98 -14.78 -3.17
N PRO A 194 6.71 -15.36 -4.16
CA PRO A 194 6.87 -14.75 -5.48
C PRO A 194 5.55 -14.58 -6.23
N GLN A 195 4.57 -15.46 -6.01
CA GLN A 195 3.23 -15.34 -6.61
C GLN A 195 2.49 -14.10 -6.10
N GLY A 196 2.58 -13.82 -4.80
CA GLY A 196 2.04 -12.61 -4.20
C GLY A 196 2.70 -11.34 -4.73
N ILE A 197 4.03 -11.35 -4.94
CA ILE A 197 4.74 -10.24 -5.59
C ILE A 197 4.22 -10.03 -7.02
N ALA A 198 4.13 -11.09 -7.81
CA ALA A 198 3.62 -10.99 -9.17
C ALA A 198 2.21 -10.38 -9.18
N SER A 199 1.32 -10.88 -8.32
CA SER A 199 -0.05 -10.37 -8.17
C SER A 199 -0.10 -8.89 -7.80
N GLU A 200 0.79 -8.43 -6.93
CA GLU A 200 0.92 -7.00 -6.58
C GLU A 200 1.37 -6.16 -7.79
N VAL A 201 2.35 -6.64 -8.55
CA VAL A 201 2.84 -5.97 -9.76
C VAL A 201 1.75 -5.90 -10.85
N GLN A 202 0.93 -6.95 -10.99
CA GLN A 202 -0.19 -6.99 -11.94
C GLN A 202 -1.19 -5.85 -11.71
N LYS A 203 -1.36 -5.37 -10.48
CA LYS A 203 -2.24 -4.22 -10.21
C LYS A 203 -1.80 -2.96 -10.96
N SER A 204 -0.50 -2.80 -11.23
CA SER A 204 0.04 -1.64 -11.97
C SER A 204 -0.09 -1.76 -13.49
N CYS A 205 -0.70 -2.83 -13.97
CA CYS A 205 -0.84 -3.13 -15.38
C CYS A 205 -2.09 -2.46 -15.97
N LYS A 206 -1.95 -1.87 -17.15
CA LYS A 206 -3.04 -1.26 -17.92
C LYS A 206 -3.60 -2.21 -18.97
N LYS A 207 -2.87 -3.29 -19.29
CA LYS A 207 -3.18 -4.27 -20.32
C LYS A 207 -3.03 -5.69 -19.75
N GLN A 208 -3.24 -6.69 -20.61
CA GLN A 208 -2.84 -8.06 -20.29
C GLN A 208 -1.33 -8.07 -20.01
N CYS A 209 -0.93 -8.54 -18.83
CA CYS A 209 0.45 -8.46 -18.40
C CYS A 209 1.11 -9.82 -18.33
N ASN A 210 2.38 -9.84 -18.71
CA ASN A 210 3.32 -10.90 -18.43
C ASN A 210 4.39 -10.36 -17.49
N ILE A 211 4.74 -11.13 -16.47
CA ILE A 211 5.70 -10.77 -15.45
C ILE A 211 6.75 -11.87 -15.38
N SER A 212 8.01 -11.47 -15.50
CA SER A 212 9.17 -12.33 -15.27
C SER A 212 9.85 -11.92 -13.96
N LEU A 213 10.00 -12.87 -13.03
CA LEU A 213 10.55 -12.63 -11.70
C LEU A 213 11.96 -13.18 -11.63
N PHE A 214 12.94 -12.30 -11.40
CA PHE A 214 14.34 -12.67 -11.22
C PHE A 214 14.76 -12.42 -9.78
N ASP A 215 15.63 -13.27 -9.23
CA ASP A 215 16.30 -12.99 -7.95
C ASP A 215 17.76 -12.53 -8.14
N ASP A 216 18.26 -12.58 -9.36
CA ASP A 216 19.57 -12.06 -9.76
C ASP A 216 19.46 -11.21 -11.03
N LYS A 217 20.02 -9.99 -10.99
CA LYS A 217 19.97 -9.04 -12.11
C LYS A 217 20.70 -9.55 -13.36
N LYS A 218 21.78 -10.32 -13.21
CA LYS A 218 22.50 -10.92 -14.33
C LYS A 218 21.63 -11.94 -15.07
N ALA A 219 20.73 -12.63 -14.37
CA ALA A 219 19.81 -13.55 -15.03
C ALA A 219 18.85 -12.80 -15.96
N PHE A 220 18.33 -11.65 -15.53
CA PHE A 220 17.56 -10.76 -16.40
C PHE A 220 18.38 -10.29 -17.62
N GLU A 221 19.64 -9.89 -17.41
CA GLU A 221 20.51 -9.45 -18.51
C GLU A 221 20.76 -10.57 -19.54
N LEU A 222 20.95 -11.80 -19.06
CA LEU A 222 21.09 -12.99 -19.93
C LEU A 222 19.79 -13.32 -20.66
N ASP A 223 18.63 -13.19 -20.02
CA ASP A 223 17.32 -13.40 -20.66
C ASP A 223 17.06 -12.37 -21.78
N ALA A 224 17.41 -11.10 -21.52
CA ALA A 224 17.36 -10.04 -22.52
C ALA A 224 18.35 -10.29 -23.67
N GLU A 225 19.58 -10.71 -23.37
CA GLU A 225 20.59 -11.10 -24.37
C GLU A 225 20.07 -12.26 -25.24
N TYR A 226 19.52 -13.30 -24.62
CA TYR A 226 18.95 -14.45 -25.30
C TYR A 226 17.85 -14.03 -26.27
N THR A 227 16.88 -13.26 -25.80
CA THR A 227 15.76 -12.75 -26.59
C THR A 227 16.26 -11.96 -27.81
N ASN A 228 17.21 -11.05 -27.60
CA ASN A 228 17.81 -10.26 -28.68
C ASN A 228 18.57 -11.14 -29.70
N LYS A 229 19.32 -12.16 -29.23
CA LYS A 229 20.02 -13.10 -30.11
C LYS A 229 19.06 -13.96 -30.92
N MET A 230 17.97 -14.44 -30.30
CA MET A 230 17.00 -15.32 -30.96
C MET A 230 16.17 -14.59 -32.01
N MET A 231 15.97 -13.28 -31.86
CA MET A 231 15.30 -12.45 -32.87
C MET A 231 16.23 -11.99 -34.00
N SER A 232 17.55 -12.17 -33.88
CA SER A 232 18.51 -11.75 -34.89
C SER A 232 18.71 -12.81 -35.97
N TYR A 233 18.49 -12.43 -37.24
CA TYR A 233 18.73 -13.28 -38.40
C TYR A 233 20.21 -13.64 -38.63
N ASN A 234 21.13 -12.91 -37.99
CA ASN A 234 22.58 -13.08 -38.20
C ASN A 234 23.21 -14.11 -37.24
N VAL A 235 22.46 -14.70 -36.32
CA VAL A 235 23.01 -15.67 -35.36
C VAL A 235 22.90 -17.08 -35.93
N THR A 236 24.04 -17.77 -36.03
CA THR A 236 24.11 -19.16 -36.48
C THR A 236 23.56 -20.13 -35.43
N VAL A 237 23.22 -21.35 -35.86
CA VAL A 237 22.79 -22.42 -34.93
C VAL A 237 23.89 -22.73 -33.91
N ALA A 238 25.15 -22.78 -34.34
CA ALA A 238 26.28 -23.07 -33.47
C ALA A 238 26.46 -22.02 -32.38
N GLU A 239 26.32 -20.73 -32.71
CA GLU A 239 26.38 -19.65 -31.72
C GLU A 239 25.23 -19.70 -30.72
N ARG A 240 24.02 -20.06 -31.16
CA ARG A 240 22.86 -20.27 -30.27
C ARG A 240 23.12 -21.38 -29.27
N GLU A 241 23.60 -22.52 -29.72
CA GLU A 241 23.87 -23.67 -28.85
C GLU A 241 25.04 -23.42 -27.90
N ALA A 242 26.09 -22.75 -28.36
CA ALA A 242 27.20 -22.32 -27.50
C ALA A 242 26.73 -21.37 -26.39
N TRP A 243 25.83 -20.43 -26.71
CA TRP A 243 25.24 -19.54 -25.71
C TRP A 243 24.42 -20.31 -24.68
N LYS A 244 23.52 -21.20 -25.13
CA LYS A 244 22.67 -22.01 -24.24
C LYS A 244 23.52 -22.83 -23.27
N LYS A 245 24.48 -23.60 -23.80
CA LYS A 245 25.39 -24.42 -22.97
C LYS A 245 26.09 -23.59 -21.88
N LYS A 246 26.49 -22.36 -22.21
CA LYS A 246 27.17 -21.47 -21.26
C LYS A 246 26.25 -20.92 -20.17
N ASN A 247 25.03 -20.50 -20.53
CA ASN A 247 24.23 -19.59 -19.72
C ASN A 247 22.93 -20.19 -19.17
N THR A 248 22.40 -21.26 -19.77
CA THR A 248 21.08 -21.82 -19.42
C THR A 248 20.96 -22.20 -17.95
N VAL A 249 21.97 -22.85 -17.36
CA VAL A 249 21.92 -23.26 -15.94
C VAL A 249 21.77 -22.05 -15.01
N PHE A 250 22.56 -20.98 -15.24
CA PHE A 250 22.50 -19.79 -14.41
C PHE A 250 21.17 -19.06 -14.58
N LEU A 251 20.71 -18.87 -15.82
CA LEU A 251 19.42 -18.25 -16.08
C LEU A 251 18.27 -19.04 -15.42
N ALA A 252 18.26 -20.36 -15.54
CA ALA A 252 17.22 -21.21 -14.98
C ALA A 252 17.24 -21.31 -13.45
N ASP A 253 18.41 -21.12 -12.82
CA ASP A 253 18.52 -21.08 -11.35
C ASP A 253 18.01 -19.75 -10.76
N HIS A 254 17.95 -18.68 -11.57
CA HIS A 254 17.70 -17.30 -11.09
C HIS A 254 16.48 -16.60 -11.71
N LEU A 255 15.86 -17.19 -12.73
CA LEU A 255 14.52 -16.82 -13.18
C LEU A 255 13.52 -17.65 -12.37
N VAL A 256 12.93 -17.02 -11.37
CA VAL A 256 12.14 -17.64 -10.31
C VAL A 256 10.80 -18.12 -10.85
N ALA A 257 10.09 -17.24 -11.56
CA ALA A 257 8.77 -17.53 -12.09
C ALA A 257 8.42 -16.64 -13.28
N THR A 258 7.46 -17.11 -14.07
CA THR A 258 6.72 -16.28 -15.02
C THR A 258 5.23 -16.35 -14.72
N VAL A 259 4.55 -15.22 -14.84
CA VAL A 259 3.13 -15.07 -14.54
C VAL A 259 2.50 -14.22 -15.61
N GLY A 260 1.32 -14.57 -16.11
CA GLY A 260 0.61 -13.66 -17.02
C GLY A 260 -0.26 -14.34 -18.04
N TYR A 261 -0.83 -13.52 -18.93
CA TYR A 261 -1.74 -13.99 -19.97
C TYR A 261 -1.12 -15.08 -20.86
N SER A 262 0.15 -14.93 -21.24
CA SER A 262 0.83 -15.89 -22.11
C SER A 262 1.32 -17.15 -21.38
N PHE A 263 1.43 -17.10 -20.04
CA PHE A 263 2.08 -18.13 -19.24
C PHE A 263 1.13 -18.85 -18.26
N GLY A 264 -0.07 -18.31 -18.03
CA GLY A 264 -1.02 -18.80 -17.02
C GLY A 264 -0.90 -18.11 -15.65
N PRO A 265 -1.64 -18.61 -14.63
CA PRO A 265 -1.84 -17.93 -13.35
C PRO A 265 -0.57 -17.85 -12.48
N TYR A 266 0.33 -18.83 -12.58
CA TYR A 266 1.67 -18.83 -12.00
C TYR A 266 2.41 -20.08 -12.49
N ALA A 267 3.63 -19.92 -12.99
CA ALA A 267 4.50 -21.04 -13.33
C ALA A 267 5.87 -20.83 -12.67
N GLU A 268 6.20 -21.65 -11.68
CA GLU A 268 7.60 -21.82 -11.29
C GLU A 268 8.37 -22.27 -12.53
N TYR A 269 9.46 -21.57 -12.81
CA TYR A 269 9.99 -21.39 -14.15
C TYR A 269 10.12 -22.67 -15.03
N PRO A 270 9.75 -22.61 -16.33
CA PRO A 270 9.76 -23.75 -17.25
C PRO A 270 11.13 -24.33 -17.67
N LEU A 271 12.28 -23.67 -17.42
CA LEU A 271 13.57 -24.19 -17.91
C LEU A 271 14.22 -25.26 -17.03
N LYS A 272 13.57 -25.80 -15.99
CA LYS A 272 14.11 -26.97 -15.25
C LYS A 272 13.81 -28.30 -15.96
N ASP A 273 13.92 -28.27 -17.28
CA ASP A 273 13.65 -29.37 -18.20
C ASP A 273 14.81 -30.39 -18.24
N SER A 274 14.71 -31.37 -19.14
CA SER A 274 15.76 -32.38 -19.32
C SER A 274 17.09 -31.78 -19.76
N TYR A 275 17.09 -30.73 -20.59
CA TYR A 275 18.29 -30.09 -21.12
C TYR A 275 19.05 -29.34 -20.01
N TYR A 276 18.32 -28.61 -19.16
CA TYR A 276 18.91 -28.02 -17.97
C TYR A 276 19.53 -29.06 -17.03
N ARG A 277 18.83 -30.19 -16.79
CA ARG A 277 19.34 -31.26 -15.91
C ARG A 277 20.62 -31.86 -16.46
N GLU A 278 20.69 -32.10 -17.76
CA GLU A 278 21.90 -32.55 -18.47
C GLU A 278 23.05 -31.56 -18.24
N LEU A 279 22.86 -30.28 -18.58
CA LEU A 279 23.89 -29.25 -18.40
C LEU A 279 24.33 -29.05 -16.94
N LYS A 280 23.40 -29.20 -15.98
CA LYS A 280 23.72 -29.07 -14.55
C LYS A 280 24.55 -30.25 -14.05
N SER A 281 24.39 -31.44 -14.63
CA SER A 281 25.20 -32.61 -14.27
C SER A 281 26.63 -32.56 -14.83
N GLU A 282 26.88 -31.73 -15.85
CA GLU A 282 28.22 -31.52 -16.42
C GLU A 282 29.10 -30.55 -15.60
N LYS A 283 28.53 -29.84 -14.61
CA LYS A 283 29.21 -28.82 -13.78
C LYS A 283 29.56 -29.35 -12.39
#